data_AF-A0A529PWX3-F1
#
_entry.id   AF-A0A529PWX3-F1
#
_cell.length_a   1.000
_cell.length_b   1.000
_cell.length_c   1.000
_cell.angle_alpha   90.00
_cell.angle_beta   90.00
_cell.angle_gamma   90.00
#
_symmetry.space_group_name_H-M   'P 1'
#
loop_
_entity.id
_entity.type
_entity.pdbx_description
1 polymer ?
#
loop_
_entity_poly.entity_id
_entity_poly.type
_entity_poly.pdbx_seq_one_letter_code
_entity_poly.pdbx_strand_id
1 'polypeptide(L)'
;HPATGESFELNAIAAAVLGGTSMSGGRGTIGGTIVGAFVIGILSDGLVMMGVSSFWQMVIKGLVIIVAVVVDQAQRRLQSRVTLMQMAKAG
;
A
#
# COMPACT_ATOMS: atom_id res chain seq x y z
N HIS A 1 -2.36 20.00 16.79
CA HIS A 1 -3.19 20.30 15.61
C HIS A 1 -4.10 19.11 15.33
N PRO A 2 -5.43 19.27 15.26
CA PRO A 2 -6.37 18.15 15.08
C PRO A 2 -6.32 17.49 13.70
N ALA A 3 -5.75 18.16 12.69
CA ALA A 3 -5.69 17.68 11.30
C ALA A 3 -4.66 16.56 11.06
N THR A 4 -3.77 16.26 12.01
CA THR A 4 -2.77 15.19 11.82
C THR A 4 -3.39 13.79 11.88
N GLY A 5 -4.52 13.61 12.58
CA GLY A 5 -5.19 12.31 12.71
C GLY A 5 -5.62 11.70 11.36
N GLU A 6 -6.21 12.51 10.46
CA GLU A 6 -6.62 12.03 9.13
C GLU A 6 -5.43 11.58 8.27
N SER A 7 -4.30 12.28 8.36
CA SER A 7 -3.09 11.88 7.64
C SER A 7 -2.47 10.58 8.18
N PHE A 8 -2.67 10.24 9.45
CA PHE A 8 -2.22 8.97 10.02
C PHE A 8 -3.07 7.80 9.52
N GLU A 9 -4.39 7.95 9.45
CA GLU A 9 -5.28 6.91 8.89
C GLU A 9 -4.96 6.63 7.42
N LEU A 10 -4.83 7.68 6.59
CA LEU A 10 -4.46 7.54 5.18
C LEU A 10 -3.11 6.84 4.99
N ASN A 11 -2.10 7.19 5.80
CA ASN A 11 -0.79 6.54 5.76
C ASN A 11 -0.86 5.07 6.20
N ALA A 12 -1.68 4.74 7.22
CA ALA A 12 -1.84 3.37 7.70
C ALA A 12 -2.49 2.47 6.65
N ILE A 13 -3.53 2.96 5.96
CA ILE A 13 -4.17 2.25 4.85
C ILE A 13 -3.19 2.10 3.69
N ALA A 14 -2.45 3.14 3.35
CA ALA A 14 -1.43 3.13 2.30
C ALA A 14 -0.36 2.07 2.54
N ALA A 15 0.18 2.02 3.76
CA ALA A 15 1.19 1.07 4.18
C ALA A 15 0.68 -0.38 4.10
N ALA A 16 -0.56 -0.61 4.55
CA ALA A 16 -1.18 -1.92 4.50
C ALA A 16 -1.40 -2.41 3.06
N VAL A 17 -1.89 -1.54 2.18
CA VAL A 17 -2.13 -1.87 0.76
C VAL A 17 -0.81 -2.03 0.00
N LEU A 18 0.14 -1.10 0.16
CA LEU A 18 1.45 -1.18 -0.50
C LEU A 18 2.23 -2.43 -0.07
N GLY A 19 2.03 -2.86 1.19
CA GLY A 19 2.59 -4.09 1.73
C GLY A 19 1.89 -5.38 1.29
N GLY A 20 0.87 -5.31 0.44
CA GLY A 20 0.17 -6.50 -0.08
C GLY A 20 -0.81 -7.12 0.92
N THR A 21 -1.29 -6.36 1.92
CA THR A 21 -2.29 -6.83 2.88
C THR A 21 -3.68 -6.73 2.27
N SER A 22 -4.40 -7.85 2.11
CA SER A 22 -5.74 -7.83 1.50
C SER A 22 -6.81 -7.26 2.44
N MET A 23 -7.40 -6.12 2.08
CA MET A 23 -8.59 -5.55 2.73
C MET A 23 -9.87 -6.38 2.59
N SER A 24 -9.96 -7.31 1.62
CA SER A 24 -11.13 -8.20 1.46
C SER A 24 -10.90 -9.61 2.04
N GLY A 25 -9.80 -9.82 2.77
CA GLY A 25 -9.43 -11.12 3.37
C GLY A 25 -8.79 -12.11 2.39
N GLY A 26 -8.07 -13.10 2.92
CA GLY A 26 -7.61 -14.29 2.20
C GLY A 26 -6.11 -14.39 1.87
N ARG A 27 -5.39 -13.29 1.59
CA ARG A 27 -3.93 -13.28 1.35
C ARG A 27 -3.30 -11.92 1.70
N GLY A 28 -2.27 -11.94 2.54
CA GLY A 28 -1.47 -10.77 2.91
C GLY A 28 -0.49 -11.16 4.03
N THR A 29 0.78 -10.76 3.94
CA THR A 29 1.80 -11.11 4.95
C THR A 29 2.18 -9.89 5.77
N ILE A 30 2.31 -10.07 7.09
CA ILE A 30 2.75 -9.01 8.02
C ILE A 30 4.08 -8.39 7.56
N GLY A 31 4.99 -9.21 7.03
CA GLY A 31 6.29 -8.76 6.52
C GLY A 31 6.15 -7.77 5.35
N GLY A 32 5.19 -8.00 4.45
CA GLY A 32 4.90 -7.06 3.36
C GLY A 32 4.36 -5.74 3.90
N THR A 33 3.42 -5.77 4.85
CA THR A 33 2.87 -4.57 5.52
C THR A 33 3.96 -3.70 6.16
N ILE A 34 4.93 -4.32 6.83
CA ILE A 34 6.06 -3.60 7.47
C ILE A 34 6.93 -2.90 6.42
N VAL A 35 7.23 -3.58 5.31
CA VAL A 35 7.97 -2.98 4.19
C VAL A 35 7.16 -1.82 3.59
N GLY A 36 5.84 -1.99 3.44
CA GLY A 36 4.95 -0.93 2.96
C GLY A 36 4.92 0.30 3.87
N ALA A 37 4.89 0.09 5.19
CA ALA A 37 4.96 1.16 6.18
C ALA A 37 6.29 1.92 6.10
N PHE A 38 7.41 1.21 5.90
CA PHE A 38 8.71 1.83 5.70
C PHE A 38 8.76 2.70 4.45
N VAL A 39 8.19 2.22 3.33
CA VAL A 39 8.14 3.00 2.08
C VAL A 39 7.31 4.28 2.27
N ILE A 40 6.13 4.19 2.88
CA ILE A 40 5.28 5.36 3.16
C ILE A 40 5.98 6.34 4.12
N GLY A 41 6.68 5.84 5.14
CA GLY A 41 7.45 6.64 6.08
C GLY A 41 8.57 7.42 5.39
N ILE A 42 9.44 6.72 4.65
CA ILE A 42 10.54 7.34 3.88
C ILE A 42 10.01 8.35 2.86
N LEU A 43 8.89 8.05 2.21
CA LEU A 43 8.27 8.94 1.23
C LEU A 43 7.71 10.21 1.91
N SER A 44 7.10 10.07 3.08
CA SER A 44 6.63 11.21 3.88
C SER A 44 7.80 12.08 4.33
N ASP A 45 8.85 11.48 4.89
CA ASP A 45 10.02 12.21 5.40
C ASP A 45 10.81 12.86 4.26
N GLY A 46 10.94 12.18 3.11
CA GLY A 46 11.60 12.71 1.92
C GLY A 46 10.88 13.91 1.32
N LEU A 47 9.54 13.88 1.25
CA LEU A 47 8.75 15.02 0.77
C LEU A 47 8.85 16.22 1.72
N VAL A 48 8.89 15.98 3.04
CA VAL A 48 9.11 17.02 4.04
C VAL A 48 10.51 17.63 3.90
N MET A 49 11.55 16.81 3.71
CA MET A 49 12.94 17.27 3.51
C MET A 49 13.11 18.10 2.24
N MET A 50 12.36 17.79 1.17
CA MET A 50 12.34 18.58 -0.06
C MET A 50 11.60 19.92 0.08
N GLY A 51 11.06 20.26 1.26
CA GLY A 51 10.35 21.51 1.49
C GLY A 51 9.02 21.62 0.75
N VAL A 52 8.44 20.47 0.35
CA VAL A 52 7.17 20.43 -0.37
C VAL A 52 6.03 20.86 0.55
N SER A 53 5.21 21.81 0.11
CA SER A 53 4.05 22.29 0.87
C SER A 53 3.10 21.15 1.24
N SER A 54 2.50 21.20 2.44
CA SER A 54 1.58 20.19 2.97
C SER A 54 0.46 19.80 2.00
N PHE A 55 -0.03 20.77 1.22
CA PHE A 55 -1.02 20.53 0.17
C PHE A 55 -0.53 19.51 -0.88
N TRP A 56 0.69 19.69 -1.39
CA TRP A 56 1.29 18.78 -2.38
C TRP A 56 1.66 17.44 -1.76
N GLN A 57 2.05 17.40 -0.48
CA GLN A 57 2.28 16.13 0.21
C GLN A 57 1.01 15.27 0.25
N MET A 58 -0.15 15.88 0.50
CA MET A 58 -1.43 15.18 0.53
C MET A 58 -1.81 14.64 -0.85
N VAL A 59 -1.64 15.44 -1.91
CA VAL A 59 -1.89 15.00 -3.30
C VAL A 59 -0.98 13.84 -3.68
N ILE A 60 0.32 13.94 -3.40
CA ILE A 60 1.30 12.89 -3.73
C ILE A 60 1.00 11.61 -2.95
N LYS A 61 0.71 11.70 -1.65
CA LYS A 61 0.32 10.54 -0.83
C LYS A 61 -0.95 9.88 -1.38
N GLY A 62 -1.97 10.65 -1.73
CA GLY A 62 -3.19 10.12 -2.36
C GLY A 62 -2.89 9.40 -3.68
N LEU A 63 -2.01 9.97 -4.51
CA LEU A 63 -1.63 9.40 -5.80
C LEU A 63 -0.83 8.09 -5.62
N VAL A 64 0.10 8.06 -4.66
CA VAL A 64 0.85 6.85 -4.28
C VAL A 64 -0.10 5.75 -3.82
N ILE A 65 -1.12 6.07 -3.01
CA ILE A 65 -2.14 5.10 -2.57
C ILE A 65 -2.89 4.52 -3.77
N ILE A 66 -3.34 5.36 -4.69
CA ILE A 66 -4.07 4.90 -5.88
C ILE A 66 -3.19 3.95 -6.70
N VAL A 67 -1.93 4.32 -6.94
CA VAL A 67 -0.97 3.46 -7.65
C VAL A 67 -0.75 2.15 -6.90
N ALA A 68 -0.60 2.19 -5.58
CA ALA A 68 -0.46 1.00 -4.74
C ALA A 68 -1.66 0.05 -4.91
N VAL A 69 -2.90 0.58 -4.87
CA VAL A 69 -4.13 -0.19 -5.06
C VAL A 69 -4.21 -0.79 -6.46
N VAL A 70 -3.83 -0.04 -7.50
CA VAL A 70 -3.85 -0.52 -8.89
C VAL A 70 -2.85 -1.67 -9.08
N VAL A 71 -1.65 -1.53 -8.54
CA VAL A 71 -0.61 -2.58 -8.58
C VAL A 71 -1.05 -3.80 -7.76
N ASP A 72 -1.63 -3.60 -6.57
CA ASP A 72 -2.20 -4.68 -5.74
C ASP A 72 -3.28 -5.45 -6.53
N GLN A 73 -4.21 -4.75 -7.18
CA GLN A 73 -5.24 -5.37 -8.02
C GLN A 73 -4.65 -6.15 -9.22
N ALA A 74 -3.60 -5.64 -9.85
CA ALA A 74 -2.91 -6.35 -10.92
C ALA A 74 -2.21 -7.63 -10.42
N GLN A 75 -1.53 -7.57 -9.27
CA GLN A 75 -0.89 -8.71 -8.63
C GLN A 75 -1.91 -9.77 -8.19
N ARG A 76 -3.09 -9.37 -7.71
CA ARG A 76 -4.20 -10.30 -7.40
C ARG A 76 -4.61 -11.15 -8.60
N ARG A 77 -4.73 -10.54 -9.79
CA ARG A 77 -5.10 -11.27 -11.02
C ARG A 77 -4.08 -12.36 -11.38
N LEU A 78 -2.80 -12.12 -11.10
CA LEU A 78 -1.74 -13.10 -11.31
C LEU A 78 -1.81 -14.23 -10.29
N GLN A 79 -2.01 -13.92 -8.99
CA GLN A 79 -2.09 -14.92 -7.92
C GLN A 79 -3.25 -15.91 -8.10
N SER A 80 -4.43 -15.44 -8.54
CA SER A 80 -5.57 -16.32 -8.84
C SER A 80 -5.25 -17.40 -9.87
N ARG A 81 -4.37 -17.10 -10.84
CA ARG A 81 -3.94 -18.07 -11.85
C ARG A 81 -2.98 -19.11 -11.29
N VAL A 82 -2.09 -18.71 -10.38
CA VAL A 82 -1.11 -19.62 -9.79
C VAL A 82 -1.79 -20.67 -8.90
N THR A 83 -2.79 -20.28 -8.10
CA THR A 83 -3.55 -21.24 -7.28
C THR A 83 -4.33 -22.26 -8.10
N LEU A 84 -4.91 -21.85 -9.23
CA LEU A 84 -5.63 -22.75 -10.14
C LEU A 84 -4.67 -23.72 -10.85
N MET A 85 -3.49 -23.25 -11.25
CA MET A 85 -2.44 -24.11 -11.81
C MET A 85 -1.89 -25.12 -10.79
N GLN A 86 -1.80 -24.74 -9.50
CA GLN A 86 -1.39 -25.68 -8.44
C GLN A 86 -2.43 -26.77 -8.21
N MET A 87 -3.72 -26.43 -8.24
CA MET A 87 -4.81 -27.42 -8.16
C MET A 87 -4.81 -28.37 -9.36
N ALA A 88 -4.53 -27.88 -10.57
CA ALA A 88 -4.47 -28.70 -11.78
C ALA A 88 -3.24 -29.62 -11.86
N LYS A 89 -2.18 -29.34 -11.10
CA LYS A 89 -0.96 -30.17 -11.06
C LYS A 89 -0.96 -31.21 -9.93
N ALA A 90 -1.96 -31.16 -9.04
CA ALA A 90 -2.08 -32.02 -7.87
C ALA A 90 -3.10 -33.17 -8.03
N GLY A 91 -3.78 -33.25 -9.18
CA GLY A 91 -4.61 -34.39 -9.59
C GLY A 91 -4.00 -35.08 -10.81
#